data_AF-A0A7V6R859-F1
#
_entry.id   AF-A0A7V6R859-F1
#
_cell.length_a   1.000
_cell.length_b   1.000
_cell.length_c   1.000
_cell.angle_alpha   90.00
_cell.angle_beta   90.00
_cell.angle_gamma   90.00
#
_symmetry.space_group_name_H-M   'P 1'
#
loop_
_entity.id
_entity.type
_entity.pdbx_description
1 polymer ?
#
loop_
_entity_poly.entity_id
_entity_poly.type
_entity_poly.pdbx_seq_one_letter_code
_entity_poly.pdbx_strand_id
1 'polypeptide(L)'
;QEIIKRIMEAEHDPVVVMVDDRGKKGKGPGEAAMESILKDERLDVLGILAVSSNEKDCNGVDVTCSITKEGNIIEDAVDKYGNNVHSKKICGDTLSILKKIKHGLIIGIGDPGKMDFNDEISKGAPITTKALKEILKRSGM
;
A
#
# COMPACT_ATOMS: atom_id res chain seq x y z
N GLN A 1 9.70 15.11 10.01
CA GLN A 1 10.35 16.22 9.26
C GLN A 1 11.47 15.69 8.36
N GLU A 2 12.40 14.86 8.85
CA GLU A 2 13.49 14.31 8.03
C GLU A 2 13.01 13.49 6.81
N ILE A 3 11.97 12.65 6.94
CA ILE A 3 11.47 11.86 5.80
C ILE A 3 10.93 12.73 4.66
N ILE A 4 10.20 13.80 4.98
CA ILE A 4 9.65 14.74 3.99
C ILE A 4 10.78 15.47 3.27
N LYS A 5 11.81 15.89 4.02
CA LYS A 5 13.00 16.51 3.45
C LYS A 5 13.67 15.58 2.43
N ARG A 6 13.85 14.30 2.79
CA ARG A 6 14.45 13.30 1.89
C ARG A 6 13.61 13.01 0.65
N ILE A 7 12.28 13.00 0.78
CA ILE A 7 11.38 12.85 -0.38
C ILE A 7 11.57 14.04 -1.32
N MET A 8 11.63 15.27 -0.80
CA MET A 8 11.83 16.48 -1.61
C MET A 8 13.24 16.60 -2.22
N GLU A 9 14.22 15.87 -1.68
CA GLU A 9 15.60 15.81 -2.22
C GLU A 9 15.77 14.74 -3.30
N ALA A 10 14.74 13.94 -3.59
CA ALA A 10 14.80 12.95 -4.66
C ALA A 10 15.00 13.64 -6.02
N GLU A 11 15.89 13.10 -6.84
CA GLU A 11 16.24 13.69 -8.15
C GLU A 11 15.10 13.56 -9.17
N HIS A 12 14.21 12.59 -8.98
CA HIS A 12 13.16 12.23 -9.94
C HIS A 12 11.84 11.93 -9.23
N ASP A 13 10.76 12.32 -9.90
CA ASP A 13 9.40 11.94 -9.57
C ASP A 13 8.88 10.85 -10.54
N PRO A 14 7.92 10.01 -10.10
CA PRO A 14 7.36 9.92 -8.74
C PRO A 14 8.26 9.14 -7.77
N VAL A 15 8.18 9.47 -6.48
CA VAL A 15 8.93 8.79 -5.41
C VAL A 15 8.06 7.71 -4.75
N VAL A 16 8.58 6.47 -4.66
CA VAL A 16 7.95 5.40 -3.89
C VAL A 16 8.54 5.37 -2.48
N VAL A 17 7.68 5.53 -1.47
CA VAL A 17 8.06 5.48 -0.06
C VAL A 17 7.50 4.23 0.58
N MET A 18 8.39 3.32 1.00
CA MET A 18 8.02 2.15 1.78
C MET A 18 8.02 2.50 3.27
N VAL A 19 6.96 2.10 3.97
CA VAL A 19 6.77 2.37 5.39
C VAL A 19 6.52 1.03 6.10
N ASP A 20 7.35 0.71 7.10
CA ASP A 20 7.28 -0.56 7.84
C ASP A 20 7.35 -0.30 9.36
N ASP A 21 6.56 -1.03 10.12
CA ASP A 21 6.50 -0.98 11.58
C ASP A 21 7.08 -2.25 12.25
N ARG A 22 7.58 -3.21 11.46
CA ARG A 22 8.10 -4.52 11.91
C ARG A 22 7.11 -5.32 12.77
N GLY A 23 5.81 -5.17 12.54
CA GLY A 23 4.74 -5.91 13.23
C GLY A 23 4.40 -5.36 14.63
N LYS A 24 4.75 -4.10 14.90
CA LYS A 24 4.40 -3.46 16.17
C LYS A 24 3.00 -2.86 16.09
N LYS A 25 2.04 -3.49 16.79
CA LYS A 25 0.67 -2.97 16.88
C LYS A 25 0.59 -1.60 17.55
N GLY A 26 -0.24 -0.72 16.99
CA GLY A 26 -0.49 0.63 17.51
C GLY A 26 0.36 1.69 16.80
N LYS A 27 0.25 2.97 17.18
CA LYS A 27 0.98 4.06 16.51
C LYS A 27 2.50 3.88 16.65
N GLY A 28 3.11 3.25 15.65
CA GLY A 28 4.54 3.06 15.52
C GLY A 28 5.21 4.15 14.69
N PRO A 29 6.53 4.03 14.49
CA PRO A 29 7.28 4.94 13.62
C PRO A 29 6.76 4.96 12.18
N GLY A 30 6.28 3.82 11.68
CA GLY A 30 5.72 3.70 10.34
C GLY A 30 4.45 4.55 10.19
N GLU A 31 3.47 4.37 11.06
CA GLU A 31 2.22 5.13 11.01
C GLU A 31 2.45 6.62 11.22
N ALA A 32 3.40 7.02 12.07
CA ALA A 32 3.76 8.42 12.26
C ALA A 32 4.44 9.03 11.02
N ALA A 33 5.27 8.26 10.31
CA ALA A 33 5.87 8.68 9.06
C ALA A 33 4.81 8.85 7.97
N MET A 34 3.92 7.87 7.80
CA MET A 34 2.81 7.94 6.85
C MET A 34 1.85 9.10 7.17
N GLU A 35 1.52 9.32 8.44
CA GLU A 35 0.71 10.48 8.87
C GLU A 35 1.37 11.81 8.51
N SER A 36 2.70 11.91 8.66
CA SER A 36 3.44 13.13 8.34
C SER A 36 3.46 13.39 6.83
N ILE A 37 3.62 12.35 6.00
CA ILE A 37 3.60 12.47 4.53
C ILE A 37 2.22 12.91 4.05
N LEU A 38 1.16 12.22 4.51
CA LEU A 38 -0.21 12.48 4.06
C LEU A 38 -0.78 13.85 4.48
N LYS A 39 -0.16 14.51 5.47
CA LYS A 39 -0.59 15.83 5.97
C LYS A 39 0.25 17.00 5.45
N ASP A 40 1.36 16.73 4.76
CA ASP A 40 2.23 17.79 4.27
C ASP A 40 1.76 18.28 2.91
N GLU A 41 1.26 19.52 2.85
CA GLU A 41 0.70 20.13 1.63
C GLU A 41 1.72 20.35 0.51
N ARG A 42 3.02 20.18 0.79
CA ARG A 42 4.07 20.29 -0.23
C ARG A 42 4.24 18.99 -1.03
N LEU A 43 3.64 17.90 -0.59
CA LEU A 43 3.72 16.60 -1.26
C LEU A 43 2.37 16.30 -1.94
N ASP A 44 2.43 15.95 -3.22
CA ASP A 44 1.28 15.40 -3.92
C ASP A 44 1.29 13.87 -3.82
N VAL A 45 0.43 13.32 -2.94
CA VAL A 45 0.35 11.87 -2.73
C VAL A 45 -0.60 11.27 -3.76
N LEU A 46 -0.02 10.63 -4.77
CA LEU A 46 -0.75 10.03 -5.90
C LEU A 46 -1.66 8.86 -5.48
N GLY A 47 -1.25 8.08 -4.48
CA GLY A 47 -2.02 6.95 -3.98
C GLY A 47 -1.24 6.10 -2.99
N ILE A 48 -1.91 5.09 -2.44
CA ILE A 48 -1.35 4.19 -1.42
C ILE A 48 -1.38 2.75 -1.95
N LEU A 49 -0.25 2.06 -1.83
CA LEU A 49 -0.17 0.61 -2.02
C LEU A 49 -0.25 -0.09 -0.66
N ALA A 50 -1.40 -0.70 -0.37
CA ALA A 50 -1.66 -1.41 0.87
C ALA A 50 -1.25 -2.89 0.74
N VAL A 51 -0.32 -3.33 1.58
CA VAL A 51 0.14 -4.73 1.64
C VAL A 51 -0.62 -5.47 2.73
N SER A 52 -1.23 -6.59 2.38
CA SER A 52 -2.04 -7.41 3.28
C SER A 52 -1.20 -8.18 4.31
N SER A 53 -1.57 -8.15 5.59
CA SER A 53 -0.92 -8.89 6.69
C SER A 53 -1.84 -9.93 7.36
N ASN A 54 -1.28 -10.81 8.21
CA ASN A 54 -1.99 -11.93 8.85
C ASN A 54 -2.73 -11.49 10.14
N GLU A 55 -3.54 -10.43 10.06
CA GLU A 55 -4.38 -10.01 11.19
C GLU A 55 -5.78 -10.62 11.09
N LYS A 56 -6.05 -11.66 11.91
CA LYS A 56 -7.35 -12.33 11.99
C LYS A 56 -8.49 -11.43 12.50
N ASP A 57 -8.15 -10.30 13.10
CA ASP A 57 -9.08 -9.36 13.73
C ASP A 57 -8.71 -7.92 13.36
N CYS A 58 -8.48 -7.71 12.06
CA CYS A 58 -8.19 -6.39 11.56
C CYS A 58 -9.49 -5.62 11.39
N ASN A 59 -9.55 -4.43 11.95
CA ASN A 59 -10.46 -3.43 11.47
C ASN A 59 -9.80 -2.88 10.18
N GLY A 60 -10.16 -3.40 9.01
CA GLY A 60 -9.46 -3.08 7.75
C GLY A 60 -9.76 -1.68 7.21
N VAL A 61 -9.16 -1.34 6.07
CA VAL A 61 -9.46 -0.13 5.28
C VAL A 61 -10.04 -0.52 3.94
N ASP A 62 -10.95 0.31 3.41
CA ASP A 62 -11.57 0.04 2.11
C ASP A 62 -10.57 0.34 0.99
N VAL A 63 -10.34 -0.63 0.12
CA VAL A 63 -9.56 -0.45 -1.10
C VAL A 63 -10.39 0.14 -2.23
N THR A 64 -9.73 0.84 -3.15
CA THR A 64 -10.29 1.19 -4.46
C THR A 64 -10.38 -0.05 -5.35
N CYS A 65 -9.31 -0.83 -5.39
CA CYS A 65 -9.24 -2.17 -6.00
C CYS A 65 -7.98 -2.88 -5.48
N SER A 66 -7.79 -4.14 -5.86
CA SER A 66 -6.58 -4.91 -5.55
C SER A 66 -6.04 -5.64 -6.76
N ILE A 67 -4.76 -6.02 -6.70
CA ILE A 67 -4.14 -6.95 -7.64
C ILE A 67 -3.98 -8.31 -6.97
N THR A 68 -4.60 -9.35 -7.54
CA THR A 68 -4.45 -10.73 -7.04
C THR A 68 -3.06 -11.27 -7.35
N LYS A 69 -2.68 -12.40 -6.73
CA LYS A 69 -1.41 -13.08 -7.04
C LYS A 69 -1.29 -13.54 -8.50
N GLU A 70 -2.41 -13.75 -9.20
CA GLU A 70 -2.45 -14.04 -10.64
C GLU A 70 -2.37 -12.77 -11.51
N GLY A 71 -2.30 -11.59 -10.89
CA GLY A 71 -2.25 -10.31 -11.57
C GLY A 71 -3.62 -9.76 -11.99
N ASN A 72 -4.74 -10.29 -11.48
CA ASN A 72 -6.07 -9.78 -11.84
C ASN A 72 -6.40 -8.52 -11.03
N ILE A 73 -7.07 -7.54 -11.65
CA ILE A 73 -7.61 -6.38 -10.94
C ILE A 73 -9.02 -6.76 -10.46
N ILE A 74 -9.27 -6.64 -9.16
CA ILE A 74 -10.56 -6.92 -8.53
C ILE A 74 -10.99 -5.74 -7.64
N GLU A 75 -12.29 -5.51 -7.47
CA GLU A 75 -12.79 -4.43 -6.60
C GLU A 75 -12.64 -4.76 -5.10
N ASP A 76 -12.51 -6.03 -4.77
CA ASP A 76 -12.33 -6.52 -3.42
C ASP A 76 -10.87 -6.40 -2.96
N ALA A 77 -10.66 -6.52 -1.66
CA ALA A 77 -9.36 -6.69 -1.04
C ALA A 77 -8.79 -8.10 -1.31
N VAL A 78 -7.51 -8.27 -0.98
CA VAL A 78 -6.84 -9.56 -0.99
C VAL A 78 -6.28 -9.92 0.38
N ASP A 79 -6.17 -11.22 0.63
CA ASP A 79 -5.47 -11.75 1.79
C ASP A 79 -3.94 -11.62 1.61
N LYS A 80 -3.20 -12.03 2.63
CA LYS A 80 -1.73 -12.02 2.64
C LYS A 80 -1.11 -12.82 1.47
N TYR A 81 -1.83 -13.80 0.94
CA TYR A 81 -1.37 -14.66 -0.15
C TYR A 81 -1.83 -14.15 -1.52
N GLY A 82 -2.55 -13.03 -1.58
CA GLY A 82 -3.04 -12.43 -2.83
C GLY A 82 -4.33 -13.04 -3.36
N ASN A 83 -5.11 -13.76 -2.52
CA ASN A 83 -6.43 -14.29 -2.90
C ASN A 83 -7.54 -13.29 -2.52
N ASN A 84 -8.64 -13.28 -3.28
CA ASN A 84 -9.80 -12.43 -2.99
C ASN A 84 -10.44 -12.80 -1.63
N VAL A 85 -10.75 -11.81 -0.79
CA VAL A 85 -11.45 -11.98 0.50
C VAL A 85 -12.96 -11.69 0.44
N HIS A 86 -13.49 -11.36 -0.75
CA HIS A 86 -14.88 -11.01 -1.02
C HIS A 86 -15.41 -9.88 -0.14
N SER A 87 -14.54 -8.90 0.11
CA SER A 87 -14.78 -7.72 0.93
C SER A 87 -13.81 -6.63 0.48
N LYS A 88 -14.21 -5.36 0.54
CA LYS A 88 -13.30 -4.23 0.24
C LYS A 88 -12.25 -3.98 1.33
N LYS A 89 -12.35 -4.66 2.47
CA LYS A 89 -11.48 -4.40 3.62
C LYS A 89 -10.18 -5.17 3.53
N ILE A 90 -9.07 -4.44 3.33
CA ILE A 90 -7.73 -5.00 3.44
C ILE A 90 -7.20 -4.86 4.88
N CYS A 91 -6.48 -5.89 5.33
CA CYS A 91 -5.88 -5.97 6.65
C CYS A 91 -4.39 -5.65 6.63
N GLY A 92 -3.92 -4.85 7.58
CA GLY A 92 -2.52 -4.53 7.71
C GLY A 92 -2.24 -3.72 8.97
N ASP A 93 -1.20 -4.10 9.69
CA ASP A 93 -0.82 -3.53 11.00
C ASP A 93 -0.62 -2.00 10.88
N THR A 94 0.06 -1.57 9.81
CA THR A 94 0.38 -0.16 9.53
C THR A 94 -0.79 0.63 8.89
N LEU A 95 -1.88 -0.04 8.48
CA LEU A 95 -3.00 0.61 7.77
C LEU A 95 -3.96 1.36 8.69
N SER A 96 -3.82 1.17 10.01
CA SER A 96 -4.73 1.71 11.03
C SER A 96 -4.89 3.25 10.96
N ILE A 97 -3.86 3.97 10.53
CA ILE A 97 -3.87 5.44 10.39
C ILE A 97 -4.73 5.92 9.21
N LEU A 98 -4.87 5.13 8.14
CA LEU A 98 -5.64 5.49 6.95
C LEU A 98 -7.14 5.54 7.19
N LYS A 99 -7.62 4.98 8.30
CA LYS A 99 -9.03 5.18 8.72
C LYS A 99 -9.32 6.61 9.14
N LYS A 100 -8.33 7.29 9.72
CA LYS A 100 -8.46 8.67 10.21
C LYS A 100 -8.23 9.68 9.10
N ILE A 101 -7.51 9.28 8.06
CA ILE A 101 -7.14 10.10 6.92
C ILE A 101 -7.83 9.50 5.70
N LYS A 102 -9.00 10.03 5.33
CA LYS A 102 -9.64 9.63 4.08
C LYS A 102 -8.72 9.98 2.91
N HIS A 103 -8.07 8.97 2.34
CA HIS A 103 -7.32 9.10 1.11
C HIS A 103 -8.07 8.37 -0.01
N GLY A 104 -8.13 8.99 -1.20
CA GLY A 104 -9.06 8.58 -2.25
C GLY A 104 -8.65 7.34 -3.04
N LEU A 105 -7.34 7.03 -3.11
CA LEU A 105 -6.81 5.95 -3.94
C LEU A 105 -5.95 4.99 -3.11
N ILE A 106 -6.49 3.79 -2.86
CA ILE A 106 -5.80 2.72 -2.12
C ILE A 106 -5.87 1.45 -2.97
N ILE A 107 -4.71 0.95 -3.41
CA ILE A 107 -4.59 -0.31 -4.15
C ILE A 107 -4.07 -1.40 -3.22
N GLY A 108 -4.77 -2.52 -3.13
CA GLY A 108 -4.36 -3.66 -2.30
C GLY A 108 -3.51 -4.70 -3.03
N ILE A 109 -2.53 -5.29 -2.34
CA ILE A 109 -1.81 -6.49 -2.78
C ILE A 109 -1.58 -7.46 -1.60
N GLY A 110 -1.29 -8.72 -1.91
CA GLY A 110 -0.75 -9.66 -0.92
C GLY A 110 0.68 -9.29 -0.52
N ASP A 111 1.23 -9.99 0.46
CA ASP A 111 2.66 -9.87 0.82
C ASP A 111 3.50 -10.43 -0.34
N PRO A 112 4.38 -9.62 -0.98
CA PRO A 112 5.20 -10.07 -2.11
C PRO A 112 5.97 -11.38 -1.86
N GLY A 113 6.36 -11.66 -0.61
CA GLY A 113 7.04 -12.88 -0.22
C GLY A 113 6.13 -14.09 0.02
N LYS A 114 4.80 -13.97 -0.15
CA LYS A 114 3.80 -15.00 0.15
C LYS A 114 2.82 -15.30 -0.99
N MET A 115 2.93 -14.59 -2.10
CA MET A 115 2.07 -14.76 -3.27
C MET A 115 2.56 -15.87 -4.23
N ASP A 116 2.93 -17.04 -3.69
CA ASP A 116 3.35 -18.22 -4.47
C ASP A 116 4.44 -17.94 -5.52
N PHE A 117 5.41 -17.08 -5.18
CA PHE A 117 6.50 -16.65 -6.08
C PHE A 117 6.04 -15.86 -7.32
N ASN A 118 4.76 -15.48 -7.41
CA ASN A 118 4.25 -14.72 -8.54
C ASN A 118 4.77 -13.28 -8.56
N ASP A 119 5.18 -12.72 -7.43
CA ASP A 119 5.77 -11.37 -7.35
C ASP A 119 7.29 -11.35 -7.15
N GLU A 120 7.99 -12.40 -7.60
CA GLU A 120 9.44 -12.49 -7.45
C GLU A 120 10.21 -11.36 -8.17
N ILE A 121 11.30 -10.91 -7.54
CA ILE A 121 12.20 -9.88 -8.07
C ILE A 121 12.82 -10.33 -9.41
N SER A 122 13.15 -11.61 -9.57
CA SER A 122 13.70 -12.18 -10.82
C SER A 122 12.74 -12.04 -12.03
N LYS A 123 11.44 -11.87 -11.77
CA LYS A 123 10.38 -11.64 -12.76
C LYS A 123 10.03 -10.15 -12.91
N GLY A 124 10.77 -9.27 -12.22
CA GLY A 124 10.49 -7.84 -12.15
C GLY A 124 9.33 -7.47 -11.22
N ALA A 125 9.03 -8.31 -10.22
CA ALA A 125 7.92 -8.09 -9.28
C ALA A 125 6.62 -7.68 -9.99
N PRO A 126 6.04 -8.57 -10.83
CA PRO A 126 4.95 -8.19 -11.73
C PRO A 126 3.66 -7.72 -11.03
N ILE A 127 3.39 -8.15 -9.80
CA ILE A 127 2.20 -7.76 -9.04
C ILE A 127 2.41 -6.36 -8.45
N THR A 128 3.54 -6.14 -7.76
CA THR A 128 3.91 -4.81 -7.23
C THR A 128 4.03 -3.79 -8.37
N THR A 129 4.69 -4.15 -9.48
CA THR A 129 4.80 -3.30 -10.67
C THR A 129 3.44 -2.96 -11.25
N LYS A 130 2.52 -3.93 -11.35
CA LYS A 130 1.16 -3.69 -11.87
C LYS A 130 0.37 -2.78 -10.94
N ALA A 131 0.48 -2.95 -9.62
CA ALA A 131 -0.20 -2.11 -8.65
C ALA A 131 0.28 -0.66 -8.70
N LEU A 132 1.59 -0.42 -8.78
CA LEU A 132 2.14 0.93 -8.93
C LEU A 132 1.70 1.58 -10.26
N LYS A 133 1.71 0.83 -11.37
CA LYS A 133 1.18 1.34 -12.65
C LYS A 133 -0.30 1.69 -12.58
N GLU A 134 -1.08 0.92 -11.84
CA GLU A 134 -2.51 1.20 -11.64
C GLU A 134 -2.73 2.46 -10.80
N ILE A 135 -1.86 2.73 -9.80
CA ILE A 135 -1.87 4.01 -9.07
C ILE A 135 -1.63 5.17 -10.03
N LEU A 136 -0.54 5.13 -10.82
CA LEU A 136 -0.20 6.20 -11.77
C LEU A 136 -1.34 6.49 -12.75
N LYS A 137 -1.90 5.42 -13.34
CA LYS A 137 -3.03 5.52 -14.27
C LYS A 137 -4.24 6.19 -13.63
N ARG A 138 -4.57 5.85 -12.39
CA ARG A 138 -5.76 6.39 -11.67
C ARG A 138 -5.52 7.78 -11.09
N SER A 139 -4.27 8.15 -10.82
CA SER A 139 -3.91 9.52 -10.44
C SER A 139 -3.82 10.46 -11.65
N GLY A 140 -3.99 9.96 -12.88
CA GLY A 140 -3.99 10.75 -14.11
C GLY A 140 -2.62 10.97 -14.74
N MET A 141 -1.64 10.13 -14.41
CA MET A 141 -0.30 10.09 -15.03
C MET A 141 -0.19 9.04 -16.12
#